data_AF-B6K898-F1
#
_entry.id   AF-B6K898-F1
#
_cell.length_a   1.000
_cell.length_b   1.000
_cell.length_c   1.000
_cell.angle_alpha   90.00
_cell.angle_beta   90.00
_cell.angle_gamma   90.00
#
_symmetry.space_group_name_H-M   'P 1'
#
loop_
_entity.id
_entity.type
_entity.pdbx_description
1 polymer ?
#
loop_
_entity_poly.entity_id
_entity_poly.type
_entity_poly.pdbx_seq_one_letter_code
_entity_poly.pdbx_strand_id
1 'polypeptide(L)'
;MEESQKSELFFSLMRIVCAQTLRAAGIDKTKRSLLDSLTDVVIRYIALLSELTMEKAELCRRRQCEVTDFRCALEDLQMLDGSKEDVVEMIEWFKGPQVQELRRVSGFDNDLDERGKPRDWLTSLLNKQVRVSGPERFHDTVFAPYIQNMEPRKP
;
A
#
# COMPACT_ATOMS: atom_id res chain seq x y z
N MET A 1 15.97 -19.78 3.46
CA MET A 1 16.31 -19.04 2.22
C MET A 1 15.06 -18.40 1.62
N GLU A 2 13.98 -19.15 1.43
CA GLU A 2 12.71 -18.64 0.88
C GLU A 2 12.05 -17.52 1.72
N GLU A 3 12.11 -17.62 3.05
CA GLU A 3 11.56 -16.61 3.97
C GLU A 3 12.32 -15.28 3.92
N SER A 4 13.64 -15.34 3.75
CA SER A 4 14.49 -14.14 3.55
C SER A 4 14.17 -13.44 2.23
N GLN A 5 13.94 -14.20 1.15
CA GLN A 5 13.57 -13.64 -0.15
C GLN A 5 12.19 -12.97 -0.12
N LYS A 6 11.23 -13.55 0.63
CA LYS A 6 9.91 -12.92 0.87
C LYS A 6 10.05 -11.61 1.65
N SER A 7 10.88 -11.59 2.69
CA SER A 7 11.14 -10.37 3.47
C SER A 7 11.75 -9.25 2.61
N GLU A 8 12.74 -9.56 1.78
CA GLU A 8 13.37 -8.60 0.87
C GLU A 8 12.38 -8.06 -0.18
N LEU A 9 11.47 -8.90 -0.68
CA LEU A 9 10.40 -8.49 -1.57
C LEU A 9 9.45 -7.50 -0.89
N PHE A 10 8.94 -7.84 0.31
CA PHE A 10 8.01 -6.97 1.04
C PHE A 10 8.66 -5.64 1.43
N PHE A 11 9.92 -5.66 1.86
CA PHE A 11 10.68 -4.43 2.11
C PHE A 11 10.79 -3.59 0.84
N SER A 12 11.11 -4.22 -0.30
CA SER A 12 11.21 -3.53 -1.59
C SER A 12 9.89 -2.91 -2.05
N LEU A 13 8.77 -3.62 -1.84
CA LEU A 13 7.43 -3.10 -2.12
C LEU A 13 7.08 -1.92 -1.21
N MET A 14 7.33 -2.05 0.10
CA MET A 14 7.10 -0.95 1.04
C MET A 14 7.93 0.28 0.70
N ARG A 15 9.18 0.09 0.27
CA ARG A 15 10.05 1.17 -0.18
C ARG A 15 9.49 1.93 -1.39
N ILE A 16 8.80 1.23 -2.30
CA ILE A 16 8.08 1.87 -3.42
C ILE A 16 6.91 2.71 -2.87
N VAL A 17 6.14 2.19 -1.91
CA VAL A 17 5.06 2.94 -1.26
C VAL A 17 5.60 4.20 -0.59
N CYS A 18 6.65 4.10 0.22
CA CYS A 18 7.28 5.26 0.87
C CYS A 18 7.77 6.30 -0.16
N ALA A 19 8.34 5.87 -1.29
CA ALA A 19 8.76 6.77 -2.35
C ALA A 19 7.58 7.49 -3.02
N GLN A 20 6.46 6.79 -3.24
CA GLN A 20 5.22 7.36 -3.78
C GLN A 20 4.60 8.36 -2.80
N THR A 21 4.61 8.06 -1.50
CA THR A 21 4.15 8.97 -0.44
C THR A 21 4.98 10.25 -0.39
N LEU A 22 6.31 10.14 -0.45
CA LEU A 22 7.20 11.30 -0.50
C LEU A 22 6.95 12.15 -1.75
N ARG A 23 6.80 11.53 -2.92
CA ARG A 23 6.50 12.25 -4.16
C ARG A 23 5.15 12.96 -4.10
N ALA A 24 4.12 12.32 -3.56
CA ALA A 24 2.81 12.93 -3.36
C ALA A 24 2.86 14.12 -2.37
N ALA A 25 3.79 14.10 -1.42
CA ALA A 25 4.11 15.24 -0.55
C ALA A 25 4.95 16.33 -1.23
N GLY A 26 5.25 16.22 -2.53
CA GLY A 26 6.07 17.16 -3.29
C GLY A 26 7.59 16.93 -3.17
N ILE A 27 8.03 15.81 -2.57
CA ILE A 27 9.44 15.45 -2.42
C ILE A 27 9.85 14.51 -3.55
N ASP A 28 10.40 15.08 -4.63
CA ASP A 28 10.79 14.31 -5.81
C ASP A 28 12.11 13.56 -5.69
N LYS A 29 12.97 13.97 -4.75
CA LYS A 29 14.31 13.42 -4.56
C LYS A 29 14.62 13.23 -3.09
N THR A 30 15.16 12.06 -2.75
CA THR A 30 15.60 11.73 -1.38
C THR A 30 16.85 10.85 -1.44
N LYS A 31 17.65 10.87 -0.36
CA LYS A 31 18.78 9.95 -0.22
C LYS A 31 18.25 8.53 -0.01
N ARG A 32 18.91 7.53 -0.61
CA ARG A 32 18.52 6.12 -0.46
C ARG A 32 18.47 5.69 1.02
N SER A 33 19.47 6.09 1.82
CA SER A 33 19.50 5.79 3.25
C SER A 33 18.28 6.34 4.00
N LEU A 34 17.81 7.54 3.66
CA LEU A 34 16.61 8.12 4.28
C LEU A 34 15.35 7.36 3.88
N LEU A 35 15.24 6.97 2.60
CA LEU A 35 14.11 6.18 2.12
C LEU A 35 14.07 4.80 2.78
N ASP A 36 15.21 4.15 2.94
CA ASP A 36 15.31 2.84 3.59
C ASP A 36 14.96 2.96 5.09
N SER A 37 15.46 4.01 5.78
CA SER A 37 15.07 4.27 7.18
C SER A 37 13.57 4.56 7.34
N LEU A 38 12.98 5.35 6.44
CA LEU A 38 11.54 5.60 6.45
C LEU A 38 10.74 4.32 6.23
N THR A 39 11.19 3.48 5.30
CA THR A 39 10.59 2.17 5.01
C THR A 39 10.58 1.31 6.27
N ASP A 40 11.70 1.23 6.97
CA ASP A 40 11.82 0.45 8.21
C ASP A 40 10.91 0.99 9.34
N VAL A 41 10.85 2.32 9.52
CA VAL A 41 9.93 2.95 10.48
C VAL A 41 8.47 2.64 10.15
N VAL A 42 8.09 2.73 8.87
CA VAL A 42 6.71 2.44 8.43
C VAL A 42 6.35 0.98 8.66
N ILE A 43 7.26 0.04 8.38
CA ILE A 43 7.03 -1.40 8.64
C ILE A 43 6.79 -1.63 10.14
N ARG A 44 7.67 -1.09 10.99
CA ARG A 44 7.55 -1.22 12.45
C ARG A 44 6.29 -0.56 12.98
N TYR A 45 5.89 0.58 12.41
CA TYR A 45 4.66 1.26 12.76
C TYR A 45 3.40 0.44 12.41
N ILE A 46 3.35 -0.15 11.20
CA ILE A 46 2.23 -1.01 10.77
C ILE A 46 2.14 -2.26 11.66
N ALA A 47 3.29 -2.86 12.01
CA ALA A 47 3.33 -4.00 12.93
C ALA A 47 2.77 -3.63 14.32
N LEU A 48 3.25 -2.52 14.89
CA LEU A 48 2.77 -2.01 16.18
C LEU A 48 1.25 -1.75 16.15
N LEU A 49 0.76 -1.07 15.11
CA LEU A 49 -0.66 -0.78 14.96
C LEU A 49 -1.51 -2.05 14.84
N SER A 50 -0.99 -3.08 14.16
CA SER A 50 -1.67 -4.38 14.02
C SER A 50 -1.75 -5.13 15.35
N GLU A 51 -0.66 -5.12 16.12
CA GLU A 51 -0.60 -5.72 17.46
C GLU A 51 -1.59 -5.04 18.42
N LEU A 52 -1.58 -3.70 18.47
CA LEU A 52 -2.53 -2.94 19.29
C LEU A 52 -3.98 -3.19 18.87
N THR A 53 -4.25 -3.23 17.56
CA THR A 53 -5.61 -3.53 17.06
C THR A 53 -6.07 -4.94 17.49
N MET A 54 -5.17 -5.93 17.44
CA MET A 54 -5.48 -7.28 17.91
C MET A 54 -5.71 -7.31 19.42
N GLU A 55 -4.89 -6.61 20.20
CA GLU A 55 -5.06 -6.50 21.66
C GLU A 55 -6.45 -5.94 22.01
N LYS A 56 -6.93 -4.90 21.30
CA LYS A 56 -8.29 -4.37 21.48
C LYS A 56 -9.38 -5.40 21.16
N ALA A 57 -9.21 -6.17 20.08
CA ALA A 57 -10.15 -7.24 19.74
C ALA A 57 -10.17 -8.35 20.80
N GLU A 58 -9.01 -8.71 21.35
CA GLU A 58 -8.85 -9.72 22.40
C GLU A 58 -9.47 -9.27 23.73
N LEU A 59 -9.37 -7.99 24.08
CA LEU A 59 -10.07 -7.41 25.25
C LEU A 59 -11.59 -7.56 25.12
N CYS A 60 -12.13 -7.48 23.91
CA CYS A 60 -13.53 -7.77 23.60
C CYS A 60 -13.83 -9.27 23.44
N ARG A 61 -12.86 -10.16 23.70
CA ARG A 61 -12.94 -11.62 23.51
C ARG A 61 -13.27 -12.05 22.08
N ARG A 62 -12.90 -11.23 21.10
CA ARG A 62 -13.02 -11.54 19.67
C ARG A 62 -11.68 -12.00 19.12
N ARG A 63 -11.72 -12.80 18.06
CA ARG A 63 -10.53 -13.24 17.29
C ARG A 63 -10.35 -12.48 15.97
N GLN A 64 -11.33 -11.66 15.62
CA GLN A 64 -11.35 -10.87 14.40
C GLN A 64 -11.38 -9.40 14.78
N CYS A 65 -10.47 -8.63 14.19
CA CYS A 65 -10.41 -7.19 14.36
C CYS A 65 -11.55 -6.53 13.58
N GLU A 66 -12.20 -5.57 14.23
CA GLU A 66 -13.18 -4.68 13.61
C GLU A 66 -12.59 -3.27 13.45
N VAL A 67 -13.27 -2.43 12.66
CA VAL A 67 -12.87 -1.02 12.45
C VAL A 67 -12.85 -0.24 13.77
N THR A 68 -13.69 -0.62 14.72
CA THR A 68 -13.74 -0.05 16.07
C THR A 68 -12.46 -0.34 16.86
N ASP A 69 -11.90 -1.55 16.75
CA ASP A 69 -10.63 -1.91 17.40
C ASP A 69 -9.48 -1.07 16.83
N PHE A 70 -9.49 -0.89 15.51
CA PHE A 70 -8.50 -0.09 14.81
C PHE A 70 -8.57 1.39 15.23
N ARG A 71 -9.78 1.94 15.36
CA ARG A 71 -9.99 3.29 15.90
C ARG A 71 -9.42 3.41 17.32
N CYS A 72 -9.74 2.47 18.21
CA CYS A 72 -9.21 2.46 19.57
C CYS A 72 -7.68 2.34 19.60
N ALA A 73 -7.06 1.59 18.68
CA ALA A 73 -5.61 1.51 18.57
C ALA A 73 -4.98 2.84 18.11
N LEU A 74 -5.64 3.58 17.22
CA LEU A 74 -5.21 4.93 16.82
C LEU A 74 -5.35 5.95 17.96
N GLU A 75 -6.38 5.81 18.80
CA GLU A 75 -6.58 6.61 20.03
C GLU A 75 -5.44 6.35 21.04
N ASP A 76 -5.08 5.08 21.26
CA ASP A 76 -3.94 4.70 22.12
C ASP A 76 -2.61 5.29 21.62
N LEU A 77 -2.42 5.35 20.30
CA LEU A 77 -1.25 5.95 19.67
C LEU A 77 -1.30 7.49 19.61
N GLN A 78 -2.35 8.11 20.16
CA GLN A 78 -2.57 9.56 20.14
C GLN A 78 -2.61 10.13 18.71
N MET A 79 -2.96 9.29 17.73
CA MET A 79 -3.31 9.76 16.38
C MET A 79 -4.73 10.27 16.31
N LEU A 80 -5.59 9.77 17.20
CA LEU A 80 -6.94 10.26 17.39
C LEU A 80 -7.18 10.64 18.86
N ASP A 81 -8.05 11.60 19.12
CA ASP A 81 -8.48 12.00 20.47
C ASP A 81 -9.72 11.25 20.97
N GLY A 82 -10.33 10.43 20.10
CA GLY A 82 -11.53 9.63 20.38
C GLY A 82 -12.84 10.39 20.27
N SER A 83 -12.80 11.68 19.93
CA SER A 83 -13.98 12.47 19.60
C SER A 83 -14.56 12.07 18.25
N LYS A 84 -15.84 12.40 18.02
CA LYS A 84 -16.45 12.14 16.71
C LYS A 84 -15.91 13.10 15.66
N GLU A 85 -15.60 14.31 16.09
CA GLU A 85 -15.10 15.41 15.27
C GLU A 85 -13.75 15.04 14.66
N ASP A 86 -12.84 14.48 15.44
CA ASP A 86 -11.51 14.07 14.98
C ASP A 86 -11.58 12.87 14.01
N VAL A 87 -12.48 11.91 14.24
CA VAL A 87 -12.73 10.83 13.27
C VAL A 87 -13.28 11.38 11.95
N VAL A 88 -14.15 12.39 12.01
CA VAL A 88 -14.66 13.06 10.80
C VAL A 88 -13.53 13.79 10.08
N GLU A 89 -12.68 14.53 10.81
CA GLU A 89 -11.51 15.21 10.26
C GLU A 89 -10.55 14.22 9.58
N MET A 90 -10.28 13.07 10.20
CA MET A 90 -9.47 12.00 9.61
C MET A 90 -10.08 11.49 8.28
N ILE A 91 -11.41 11.30 8.23
CA ILE A 91 -12.12 10.87 7.02
C ILE A 91 -12.04 11.95 5.94
N GLU A 92 -12.18 13.22 6.30
CA GLU A 92 -12.06 14.36 5.39
C GLU A 92 -10.64 14.48 4.84
N TRP A 93 -9.63 14.36 5.70
CA TRP A 93 -8.23 14.30 5.30
C TRP A 93 -7.99 13.15 4.31
N PHE A 94 -8.57 11.97 4.55
CA PHE A 94 -8.44 10.82 3.64
C PHE A 94 -9.09 11.05 2.27
N LYS A 95 -10.12 11.90 2.20
CA LYS A 95 -10.76 12.33 0.94
C LYS A 95 -10.09 13.55 0.32
N GLY A 96 -9.16 14.17 1.06
CA GLY A 96 -8.51 15.42 0.73
C GLY A 96 -7.56 15.35 -0.46
N PRO A 97 -7.06 16.51 -0.90
CA PRO A 97 -6.22 16.63 -2.10
C PRO A 97 -4.91 15.82 -1.98
N GLN A 98 -4.36 15.70 -0.78
CA GLN A 98 -3.11 14.97 -0.54
C GLN A 98 -3.23 13.48 -0.86
N VAL A 99 -4.33 12.85 -0.48
CA VAL A 99 -4.59 11.44 -0.78
C VAL A 99 -4.98 11.26 -2.24
N GLN A 100 -5.65 12.23 -2.85
CA GLN A 100 -5.90 12.22 -4.30
C GLN A 100 -4.59 12.25 -5.09
N GLU A 101 -3.63 13.09 -4.67
CA GLU A 101 -2.32 13.14 -5.29
C GLU A 101 -1.53 11.84 -5.08
N LEU A 102 -1.63 11.23 -3.90
CA LEU A 102 -1.06 9.90 -3.66
C LEU A 102 -1.62 8.83 -4.60
N ARG A 103 -2.94 8.84 -4.84
CA ARG A 103 -3.59 7.94 -5.81
C ARG A 103 -3.09 8.20 -7.24
N ARG A 104 -2.98 9.47 -7.63
CA ARG A 104 -2.43 9.86 -8.95
C ARG A 104 -1.00 9.36 -9.13
N VAL A 105 -0.12 9.60 -8.15
CA VAL A 105 1.30 9.21 -8.19
C VAL A 105 1.49 7.69 -8.19
N SER A 106 0.66 6.97 -7.44
CA SER A 106 0.68 5.50 -7.39
C SER A 106 0.08 4.85 -8.65
N GLY A 107 -0.52 5.65 -9.54
CA GLY A 107 -1.17 5.15 -10.75
C GLY A 107 -2.54 4.52 -10.49
N PHE A 108 -3.13 4.77 -9.31
CA PHE A 108 -4.53 4.49 -8.95
C PHE A 108 -5.49 5.52 -9.58
N ASP A 109 -5.14 6.05 -10.76
CA ASP A 109 -6.02 6.98 -11.46
C ASP A 109 -7.31 6.26 -11.88
N ASN A 110 -8.42 7.00 -11.96
CA ASN A 110 -9.75 6.49 -12.32
C ASN A 110 -9.85 6.11 -13.81
N ASP A 111 -8.80 5.53 -14.39
CA ASP A 111 -8.88 4.78 -15.63
C ASP A 111 -9.71 3.53 -15.34
N LEU A 112 -11.03 3.71 -15.33
CA LEU A 112 -11.97 2.62 -15.45
C LEU A 112 -11.55 1.82 -16.69
N ASP A 113 -11.51 0.49 -16.56
CA ASP A 113 -11.56 -0.32 -17.76
C ASP A 113 -12.86 -0.01 -18.55
N GLU A 114 -12.98 -0.50 -19.78
CA GLU A 114 -14.21 -0.33 -20.59
C GLU A 114 -15.47 -0.89 -19.89
N ARG A 115 -15.32 -1.59 -18.74
CA ARG A 115 -16.37 -2.20 -17.92
C ARG A 115 -16.60 -1.48 -16.59
N GLY A 116 -15.99 -0.32 -16.35
CA GLY A 116 -16.22 0.45 -15.13
C GLY A 116 -15.52 -0.10 -13.87
N LYS A 117 -14.54 -1.01 -13.98
CA LYS A 117 -13.73 -1.47 -12.85
C LYS A 117 -12.43 -0.67 -12.72
N PRO A 118 -11.98 -0.36 -11.48
CA PRO A 118 -10.65 0.18 -11.26
C PRO A 118 -9.62 -0.79 -11.85
N ARG A 119 -8.78 -0.32 -12.77
CA ARG A 119 -7.70 -1.16 -13.30
C ARG A 119 -6.76 -1.54 -12.18
N ASP A 120 -6.48 -2.84 -12.03
CA ASP A 120 -5.44 -3.32 -11.12
C ASP A 120 -4.09 -2.69 -11.52
N TRP A 121 -3.47 -1.99 -10.56
CA TRP A 121 -2.22 -1.26 -10.77
C TRP A 121 -1.09 -2.23 -11.15
N LEU A 122 -1.06 -3.41 -10.52
CA LEU A 122 -0.03 -4.42 -10.77
C LEU A 122 -0.19 -4.97 -12.19
N THR A 123 -1.43 -5.29 -12.57
CA THR A 123 -1.76 -5.71 -13.93
C THR A 123 -1.36 -4.67 -14.97
N SER A 124 -1.63 -3.39 -14.71
CA SER A 124 -1.26 -2.29 -15.60
C SER A 124 0.26 -2.10 -15.72
N LEU A 125 0.98 -2.25 -14.60
CA LEU A 125 2.43 -2.17 -14.55
C LEU A 125 3.10 -3.32 -15.30
N LEU A 126 2.65 -4.55 -15.05
CA LEU A 126 3.15 -5.75 -15.72
C LEU A 126 2.91 -5.66 -17.23
N ASN A 127 1.71 -5.26 -17.67
CA ASN A 127 1.43 -5.03 -19.09
C ASN A 127 2.36 -3.99 -19.73
N LYS A 128 2.65 -2.86 -19.05
CA LYS A 128 3.61 -1.86 -19.55
C LYS A 128 5.01 -2.46 -19.68
N GLN A 129 5.46 -3.26 -18.72
CA GLN A 129 6.79 -3.88 -18.74
C GLN A 129 6.90 -4.99 -19.80
N VAL A 130 5.88 -5.84 -19.94
CA VAL A 130 5.79 -6.85 -21.01
C VAL A 130 5.83 -6.19 -22.38
N ARG A 131 5.12 -5.08 -22.57
CA ARG A 131 5.16 -4.31 -23.83
C ARG A 131 6.57 -3.81 -24.18
N VAL A 132 7.36 -3.42 -23.17
CA VAL A 132 8.69 -2.83 -23.38
C VAL A 132 9.78 -3.91 -23.53
N SER A 133 9.69 -5.01 -22.77
CA SER A 133 10.80 -5.98 -22.63
C SER A 133 10.44 -7.42 -22.97
N GLY A 134 9.18 -7.70 -23.35
CA GLY A 134 8.67 -9.05 -23.56
C GLY A 134 8.32 -9.81 -22.26
N PRO A 135 7.51 -10.87 -22.35
CA PRO A 135 7.11 -11.68 -21.20
C PRO A 135 8.26 -12.54 -20.62
N GLU A 136 9.25 -12.87 -21.45
CA GLU A 136 10.41 -13.72 -21.13
C GLU A 136 11.17 -13.23 -19.86
N ARG A 137 11.23 -11.92 -19.65
CA ARG A 137 11.93 -11.29 -18.51
C ARG A 137 11.38 -11.73 -17.15
N PHE A 138 10.14 -12.20 -17.10
CA PHE A 138 9.47 -12.60 -15.88
C PHE A 138 9.58 -14.10 -15.59
N HIS A 139 10.14 -14.91 -16.50
CA HIS A 139 10.10 -16.38 -16.47
C HIS A 139 10.65 -16.98 -15.16
N ASP A 140 11.72 -16.39 -14.62
CA ASP A 140 12.36 -16.86 -13.37
C ASP A 140 12.01 -15.97 -12.16
N THR A 141 10.94 -15.19 -12.26
CA THR A 141 10.49 -14.29 -11.20
C THR A 141 9.21 -14.79 -10.53
N VAL A 142 8.92 -14.27 -9.33
CA VAL A 142 7.65 -14.50 -8.63
C VAL A 142 6.41 -14.07 -9.45
N PHE A 143 6.60 -13.30 -10.52
CA PHE A 143 5.53 -12.84 -11.40
C PHE A 143 5.26 -13.78 -12.59
N ALA A 144 6.08 -14.81 -12.83
CA ALA A 144 5.86 -15.76 -13.94
C ALA A 144 4.42 -16.34 -13.98
N PRO A 145 3.85 -16.82 -12.84
CA PRO A 145 2.49 -17.36 -12.85
C PRO A 145 1.42 -16.31 -13.17
N TYR A 146 1.67 -15.04 -12.82
CA TYR A 146 0.74 -13.94 -13.09
C TYR A 146 0.73 -13.55 -14.57
N ILE A 147 1.89 -13.56 -15.24
CA ILE A 147 2.00 -13.27 -16.67
C ILE A 147 1.33 -14.36 -17.52
N GLN A 148 1.47 -15.63 -17.15
CA GLN A 148 0.85 -16.75 -17.88
C GLN A 148 -0.68 -16.69 -17.86
N ASN A 149 -1.26 -16.13 -16.78
CA ASN A 149 -2.70 -16.02 -16.59
C ASN A 149 -3.27 -14.66 -17.04
N MET A 150 -2.46 -13.75 -17.58
CA MET A 150 -2.94 -12.48 -18.13
C MET A 150 -3.59 -12.69 -19.50
N GLU A 151 -4.86 -12.27 -19.65
CA GLU A 151 -5.48 -12.20 -20.97
C GLU A 151 -4.74 -11.16 -21.84
N PRO A 152 -4.36 -11.52 -23.09
CA PRO A 152 -3.73 -10.58 -24.00
C PRO A 152 -4.70 -9.43 -24.31
N ARG A 153 -4.22 -8.19 -24.22
CA ARG A 153 -4.98 -7.02 -24.69
C ARG A 153 -5.30 -7.23 -26.18
N LYS A 154 -6.59 -7.25 -26.52
CA LYS A 154 -7.02 -7.10 -27.92
C LYS A 154 -6.52 -5.75 -28.44
N PRO A 155 -6.04 -5.69 -29.69
CA PRO A 155 -5.52 -4.47 -30.30
C PRO A 155 -6.57 -3.37 -30.37
#